data_AF-A0A946AH23-F1
#
_entry.id   AF-A0A946AH23-F1
#
_cell.length_a   1.000
_cell.length_b   1.000
_cell.length_c   1.000
_cell.angle_alpha   90.00
_cell.angle_beta   90.00
_cell.angle_gamma   90.00
#
_symmetry.space_group_name_H-M   'P 1'
#
loop_
_entity.id
_entity.type
_entity.pdbx_description
1 polymer ?
#
loop_
_entity_poly.entity_id
_entity_poly.type
_entity_poly.pdbx_seq_one_letter_code
_entity_poly.pdbx_strand_id
1 'polypeptide(L)' 'PPTERVDNSHLTDLAGYEIHYGRSSGSYTNHVEISNPGLTAYVVDNLETGTWYFSISALDSNNQLSDFSSEGQLNVL' A
#
# COMPACT_ATOMS: atom_id res chain seq x y z
N PRO A 1 12.23 2.57 0.97
CA PRO A 1 11.68 1.62 -0.03
C PRO A 1 12.19 0.21 0.31
N PRO A 2 11.41 -0.86 0.09
CA PRO A 2 11.90 -2.22 0.26
C PRO A 2 13.04 -2.50 -0.73
N THR A 3 14.05 -3.26 -0.29
CA THR A 3 15.22 -3.63 -1.10
C THR A 3 15.39 -5.14 -1.26
N GLU A 4 14.58 -5.92 -0.54
CA GLU A 4 14.65 -7.39 -0.48
C GLU A 4 13.23 -7.97 -0.49
N ARG A 5 13.08 -9.19 -1.00
CA ARG A 5 11.85 -9.99 -0.87
C ARG A 5 11.79 -10.68 0.50
N VAL A 6 10.66 -11.31 0.81
CA VAL A 6 10.45 -12.07 2.06
C VAL A 6 11.49 -13.20 2.25
N ASP A 7 12.03 -13.74 1.16
CA ASP A 7 13.08 -14.77 1.17
C ASP A 7 14.51 -14.22 1.24
N ASN A 8 14.68 -12.90 1.45
CA ASN A 8 15.96 -12.16 1.44
C ASN A 8 16.67 -12.09 0.08
N SER A 9 16.03 -12.50 -1.02
CA SER A 9 16.55 -12.19 -2.36
C SER A 9 16.44 -10.69 -2.64
N HIS A 10 17.32 -10.15 -3.48
CA HIS A 10 17.26 -8.74 -3.87
C HIS A 10 15.95 -8.43 -4.61
N LEU A 11 15.29 -7.33 -4.22
CA LEU A 11 14.14 -6.81 -4.93
C LEU A 11 14.63 -5.96 -6.11
N THR A 12 14.80 -6.60 -7.27
CA THR A 12 15.33 -5.95 -8.48
C THR A 12 14.26 -5.47 -9.45
N ASP A 13 13.01 -5.85 -9.21
CA ASP A 13 11.87 -5.75 -10.13
C ASP A 13 10.69 -4.95 -9.55
N LEU A 14 10.92 -4.16 -8.50
CA LEU A 14 9.89 -3.29 -7.93
C LEU A 14 9.44 -2.25 -8.97
N ALA A 15 8.17 -2.32 -9.36
CA ALA A 15 7.55 -1.40 -10.30
C ALA A 15 6.74 -0.30 -9.60
N GLY A 16 6.30 -0.54 -8.37
CA GLY A 16 5.44 0.41 -7.66
C GLY A 16 4.86 -0.13 -6.37
N TYR A 17 3.75 0.47 -5.97
CA TYR A 17 2.98 0.10 -4.79
C TYR A 17 1.49 0.21 -5.07
N GLU A 18 0.67 -0.53 -4.32
CA GLU A 18 -0.77 -0.30 -4.24
C GLU A 18 -1.14 0.04 -2.79
N ILE A 19 -1.78 1.20 -2.59
CA ILE A 19 -2.33 1.59 -1.29
C ILE A 19 -3.75 1.07 -1.22
N HIS A 20 -4.07 0.23 -0.24
CA HIS A 20 -5.40 -0.30 0.02
C HIS A 20 -5.98 0.35 1.27
N TYR A 21 -7.23 0.79 1.21
CA TYR A 21 -7.86 1.44 2.36
C TYR A 21 -9.38 1.26 2.42
N GLY A 22 -9.91 1.31 3.64
CA GLY A 22 -11.33 1.08 3.90
C GLY A 22 -11.76 1.49 5.31
N ARG A 23 -13.06 1.34 5.57
CA ARG A 23 -13.70 1.75 6.85
C ARG A 23 -13.74 0.64 7.90
N SER A 24 -13.30 -0.57 7.54
CA SER A 24 -13.31 -1.75 8.41
C SER A 24 -11.93 -2.41 8.37
N SER A 25 -11.41 -2.77 9.55
CA SER A 25 -10.12 -3.45 9.67
C SER A 25 -10.11 -4.75 8.86
N GLY A 26 -9.04 -4.96 8.08
CA GLY A 26 -8.88 -6.10 7.17
C GLY A 26 -9.81 -6.10 5.95
N SER A 27 -10.62 -5.07 5.74
CA SER A 27 -11.52 -4.94 4.59
C SER A 27 -11.31 -3.59 3.90
N TYR A 28 -10.52 -3.63 2.83
CA TYR A 28 -10.15 -2.46 2.04
C TYR A 28 -10.98 -2.42 0.75
N THR A 29 -11.92 -1.47 0.69
CA THR A 29 -12.83 -1.32 -0.46
C THR A 29 -12.29 -0.41 -1.55
N ASN A 30 -11.23 0.35 -1.25
CA ASN A 30 -10.59 1.29 -2.17
C ASN A 30 -9.11 0.95 -2.33
N HIS A 31 -8.56 1.27 -3.49
CA HIS A 31 -7.13 1.15 -3.76
C HIS A 31 -6.62 2.30 -4.64
N VAL A 32 -5.31 2.56 -4.57
CA VAL A 32 -4.59 3.49 -5.44
C VAL A 32 -3.30 2.82 -5.89
N GLU A 33 -3.14 2.64 -7.20
CA GLU A 33 -1.89 2.19 -7.79
C GLU A 33 -0.90 3.36 -7.91
N ILE A 34 0.35 3.11 -7.55
CA ILE A 34 1.47 4.04 -7.64
C ILE A 34 2.56 3.36 -8.47
N SER A 35 2.59 3.63 -9.77
CA SER A 35 3.59 3.09 -10.72
C SER A 35 4.94 3.84 -10.67
N ASN A 36 5.36 4.29 -9.47
CA ASN A 36 6.66 4.93 -9.21
C ASN A 36 7.30 4.30 -7.97
N PRO A 37 8.29 3.41 -8.13
CA PRO A 37 8.89 2.67 -7.01
C PRO A 37 9.75 3.56 -6.10
N GLY A 38 10.16 4.75 -6.58
CA GLY A 38 10.92 5.74 -5.82
C GLY A 38 10.06 6.69 -4.97
N LEU A 39 8.74 6.67 -5.12
CA LEU A 39 7.85 7.52 -4.33
C LEU A 39 7.75 6.97 -2.89
N THR A 40 8.05 7.79 -1.89
CA THR A 40 8.05 7.39 -0.47
C THR A 40 6.89 7.97 0.32
N ALA A 41 6.08 8.84 -0.28
CA ALA A 41 4.94 9.48 0.36
C ALA A 41 3.84 9.73 -0.67
N TYR A 42 2.59 9.47 -0.27
CA TYR A 42 1.40 9.71 -1.07
C TYR A 42 0.29 10.23 -0.15
N VAL A 43 -0.56 11.12 -0.65
CA VAL A 43 -1.68 11.69 0.10
C VAL A 43 -2.98 11.11 -0.45
N VAL A 44 -3.72 10.40 0.41
CA VAL A 44 -5.12 10.06 0.15
C VAL A 44 -5.98 11.20 0.72
N ASP A 45 -6.72 11.87 -0.14
CA ASP A 45 -7.55 13.02 0.20
C ASP A 45 -9.04 12.68 0.24
N ASN A 46 -9.88 13.68 0.53
CA ASN A 46 -11.35 13.57 0.52
C ASN A 46 -11.92 12.43 1.38
N LEU A 47 -11.20 12.06 2.46
CA LEU A 47 -11.67 11.08 3.42
C LEU A 47 -12.76 11.69 4.31
N GLU A 48 -13.91 11.04 4.36
CA GLU A 48 -14.98 11.41 5.28
C GLU A 48 -14.61 11.15 6.74
N THR A 49 -15.25 11.88 7.66
CA THR A 49 -15.10 11.73 9.12
C THR A 49 -15.25 10.26 9.57
N GLY A 50 -14.40 9.85 10.50
CA GLY A 50 -14.35 8.54 11.14
C GLY A 50 -13.07 7.76 10.86
N THR A 51 -13.07 6.48 11.25
CA THR A 51 -11.89 5.62 11.19
C THR A 51 -11.66 5.04 9.80
N TRP A 52 -10.42 5.09 9.36
CA TRP A 52 -9.91 4.50 8.14
C TRP A 52 -8.73 3.59 8.46
N TYR A 53 -8.65 2.48 7.73
CA TYR A 53 -7.59 1.50 7.82
C TYR A 53 -6.84 1.45 6.50
N PHE A 54 -5.51 1.34 6.56
CA PHE A 54 -4.61 1.40 5.42
C PHE A 54 -3.64 0.23 5.45
N SER A 55 -3.38 -0.34 4.29
CA SER A 55 -2.27 -1.26 4.06
C SER A 55 -1.66 -1.02 2.68
N ILE A 56 -0.43 -1.47 2.46
CA ILE A 56 0.28 -1.29 1.20
C ILE A 56 0.78 -2.66 0.72
N SER A 57 0.63 -2.91 -0.58
CA SER A 57 1.29 -4.02 -1.27
C SER A 57 2.37 -3.48 -2.21
N ALA A 58 3.48 -4.20 -2.35
CA ALA A 58 4.47 -3.94 -3.38
C ALA A 58 3.99 -4.49 -4.72
N LEU A 59 4.21 -3.75 -5.80
CA LEU A 59 3.90 -4.16 -7.17
C LEU A 59 5.19 -4.42 -7.93
N ASP A 60 5.35 -5.61 -8.49
CA ASP A 60 6.51 -5.94 -9.34
C ASP A 60 6.27 -5.67 -10.83
N SER A 61 7.31 -5.79 -11.65
CA SER A 61 7.27 -5.53 -13.09
C SER A 61 6.38 -6.50 -13.89
N ASN A 62 5.90 -7.59 -13.28
CA ASN A 62 4.94 -8.51 -13.87
C ASN A 62 3.49 -8.19 -13.45
N ASN A 63 3.27 -7.07 -12.76
CA ASN A 63 2.01 -6.67 -12.13
C ASN A 63 1.53 -7.63 -11.04
N GLN A 64 2.45 -8.32 -10.35
CA GLN A 64 2.10 -9.14 -9.20
C GLN A 64 2.20 -8.30 -7.91
N LEU A 65 1.14 -8.35 -7.11
CA LEU A 65 1.10 -7.75 -5.78
C LEU A 65 1.66 -8.71 -4.73
N SER A 66 2.37 -8.15 -3.74
CA SER A 66 2.70 -8.84 -2.50
C SER A 66 1.48 -8.97 -1.58
N ASP A 67 1.65 -9.74 -0.50
CA ASP A 67 0.78 -9.64 0.67
C ASP A 67 0.74 -8.20 1.21
N PHE A 68 -0.32 -7.92 1.96
CA PHE A 68 -0.51 -6.65 2.66
C PHE A 68 0.59 -6.41 3.71
N SER A 69 1.01 -5.15 3.84
CA SER A 69 1.76 -4.69 5.00
C SER A 69 0.94 -4.81 6.29
N SER A 70 1.59 -4.56 7.42
CA SER A 70 0.88 -4.26 8.67
C SER A 70 -0.14 -3.14 8.45
N GLU A 71 -1.33 -3.28 9.03
CA GLU A 71 -2.39 -2.29 8.94
C GLU A 71 -2.06 -1.05 9.79
N GLY A 72 -2.20 0.13 9.19
CA GLY A 72 -2.26 1.42 9.88
C GLY A 72 -3.70 1.90 10.04
N GLN A 73 -3.95 2.76 11.02
CA GLN A 73 -5.26 3.38 11.24
C GLN A 73 -5.17 4.90 11.33
N LEU A 74 -6.19 5.59 10.84
CA LEU A 74 -6.37 7.04 10.95
C LEU A 74 -7.80 7.36 11.34
N ASN A 75 -7.99 8.21 12.33
CA ASN A 75 -9.31 8.78 12.65
C ASN A 75 -9.40 10.21 12.10
N VAL A 76 -10.29 10.43 11.15
CA VAL A 76 -10.59 11.76 10.59
C VAL A 76 -11.69 12.40 11.45
N LEU A 77 -11.45 13.64 11.91
CA LEU A 77 -12.39 14.40 12.75
C LEU A 77 -13.18 15.40 11.92
#